data_AF-A0A641J8U3-F1
#
_entry.id   AF-A0A641J8U3-F1
#
_cell.length_a   1.000
_cell.length_b   1.000
_cell.length_c   1.000
_cell.angle_alpha   90.00
_cell.angle_beta   90.00
_cell.angle_gamma   90.00
#
_symmetry.space_group_name_H-M   'P 1'
#
loop_
_entity.id
_entity.type
_entity.pdbx_description
1 polymer ?
#
loop_
_entity_poly.entity_id
_entity_poly.type
_entity_poly.pdbx_seq_one_letter_code
_entity_poly.pdbx_strand_id
1 'polypeptide(L)'
;MMSEKVTDNPSINETELKSFSEIIKDKIFNKVFAYVVISFLIFNWKDILIILKSKDDILYTLSIVFVGGNVPFFDNWIVSPWVYHVVIPFVYGVFASVLAPILTLKISKLTSKLYTEIRYLDEVADYDKRIELQRKKTKLNQATNDAKYSKQILDENENKLNDLAKKQREICGAIKLLHTDVGSIIELYKNKGVSIESPQDLCDFIVAIKSTSFYNDDKHFNKLVSDISSLFDNTGIDLSKK
;
A
#
# COMPACT_ATOMS: atom_id res chain seq x y z
N MET A 1 -76.60 2.64 52.73
CA MET A 1 -75.49 3.18 53.56
C MET A 1 -74.68 1.97 54.00
N MET A 2 -73.40 1.78 53.72
CA MET A 2 -72.35 2.61 53.15
C MET A 2 -71.40 1.58 52.51
N SER A 3 -71.21 1.63 51.19
CA SER A 3 -70.22 0.76 50.51
C SER A 3 -68.85 1.32 50.85
N GLU A 4 -68.12 0.63 51.72
CA GLU A 4 -66.71 0.91 51.94
C GLU A 4 -65.98 0.60 50.63
N LYS A 5 -65.63 1.66 49.90
CA LYS A 5 -64.74 1.57 48.74
C LYS A 5 -63.36 1.20 49.27
N VAL A 6 -62.98 -0.07 49.13
CA VAL A 6 -61.58 -0.47 49.10
C VAL A 6 -60.98 0.19 47.86
N THR A 7 -60.34 1.33 48.05
CA THR A 7 -59.49 1.94 47.04
C THR A 7 -58.23 1.10 46.94
N ASP A 8 -58.21 0.18 45.97
CA ASP A 8 -56.97 -0.41 45.47
C ASP A 8 -56.08 0.76 45.00
N ASN A 9 -55.03 1.04 45.75
CA ASN A 9 -54.12 2.15 45.50
C ASN A 9 -52.87 1.59 44.78
N PRO A 10 -52.83 1.57 43.44
CA PRO A 10 -51.77 0.91 42.67
C PRO A 10 -50.38 1.54 42.88
N SER A 11 -50.32 2.77 43.41
CA SER A 11 -49.08 3.49 43.71
C SER A 11 -48.28 2.91 44.89
N ILE A 12 -48.94 2.25 45.84
CA ILE A 12 -48.29 1.62 47.00
C ILE A 12 -47.52 0.37 46.54
N ASN A 13 -48.15 -0.45 45.70
CA ASN A 13 -47.54 -1.69 45.18
C ASN A 13 -46.31 -1.42 44.30
N GLU A 14 -46.33 -0.39 43.44
CA GLU A 14 -45.17 -0.05 42.61
C GLU A 14 -43.99 0.50 43.43
N THR A 15 -44.27 1.23 44.50
CA THR A 15 -43.24 1.82 45.36
C THR A 15 -42.57 0.75 46.22
N GLU A 16 -43.35 -0.20 46.76
CA GLU A 16 -42.83 -1.34 47.51
C GLU A 16 -42.03 -2.31 46.62
N LEU A 17 -42.50 -2.60 45.40
CA LEU A 17 -41.77 -3.43 44.44
C LEU A 17 -40.43 -2.80 44.01
N LYS A 18 -40.40 -1.47 43.80
CA LYS A 18 -39.15 -0.74 43.50
C LYS A 18 -38.19 -0.77 44.69
N SER A 19 -38.68 -0.51 45.90
CA SER A 19 -37.87 -0.58 47.14
C SER A 19 -37.30 -1.98 47.38
N PHE A 20 -38.11 -3.02 47.19
CA PHE A 20 -37.67 -4.41 47.33
C PHE A 20 -36.66 -4.81 46.25
N SER A 21 -36.88 -4.37 45.01
CA SER A 21 -35.94 -4.58 43.91
C SER A 21 -34.58 -3.90 44.18
N GLU A 22 -34.56 -2.71 44.76
CA GLU A 22 -33.33 -2.01 45.12
C GLU A 22 -32.58 -2.72 46.25
N ILE A 23 -33.29 -3.19 47.29
CA ILE A 23 -32.70 -3.99 48.39
C ILE A 23 -32.12 -5.31 47.87
N ILE A 24 -32.82 -5.99 46.96
CA ILE A 24 -32.31 -7.22 46.32
C ILE A 24 -31.08 -6.90 45.47
N LYS A 25 -31.13 -5.80 44.70
CA LYS A 25 -30.01 -5.38 43.85
C LYS A 25 -28.77 -5.10 44.70
N ASP A 26 -28.90 -4.34 45.78
CA ASP A 26 -27.79 -4.03 46.71
C ASP A 26 -27.23 -5.29 47.40
N LYS A 27 -28.10 -6.26 47.75
CA LYS A 27 -27.65 -7.54 48.30
C LYS A 27 -26.98 -8.41 47.24
N ILE A 28 -27.51 -8.52 46.02
CA ILE A 28 -26.90 -9.29 44.91
C ILE A 28 -25.55 -8.70 44.51
N PHE A 29 -25.34 -7.39 44.62
CA PHE A 29 -24.04 -6.78 44.39
C PHE A 29 -23.06 -6.90 45.56
N ASN A 30 -23.51 -7.35 46.73
CA ASN A 30 -22.60 -7.81 47.77
C ASN A 30 -21.94 -9.11 47.30
N LYS A 31 -20.62 -9.08 47.12
CA LYS A 31 -19.82 -10.21 46.63
C LYS A 31 -20.14 -11.50 47.36
N VAL A 32 -20.23 -11.49 48.69
CA VAL A 32 -20.50 -12.70 49.48
C VAL A 32 -21.89 -13.25 49.20
N PHE A 33 -22.90 -12.37 49.19
CA PHE A 33 -24.28 -12.77 48.93
C PHE A 33 -24.47 -13.28 47.50
N ALA A 34 -23.80 -12.69 46.51
CA ALA A 34 -23.80 -13.18 45.14
C ALA A 34 -23.32 -14.64 45.06
N TYR A 35 -22.19 -14.96 45.70
CA TYR A 35 -21.67 -16.34 45.72
C TYR A 35 -22.59 -17.29 46.50
N VAL A 36 -23.25 -16.85 47.56
CA VAL A 36 -24.25 -17.63 48.29
C VAL A 36 -25.46 -17.95 47.41
N VAL A 37 -26.01 -16.96 46.69
CA VAL A 37 -27.14 -17.17 45.77
C VAL A 37 -26.73 -18.07 44.62
N ILE A 38 -25.58 -17.84 44.00
CA ILE A 38 -25.06 -18.69 42.91
C ILE A 38 -24.86 -20.12 43.40
N SER A 39 -24.32 -20.30 44.61
CA SER A 39 -24.12 -21.63 45.18
C SER A 39 -25.45 -22.32 45.48
N PHE A 40 -26.45 -21.59 46.01
CA PHE A 40 -27.80 -22.11 46.18
C PHE A 40 -28.39 -22.60 44.85
N LEU A 41 -28.26 -21.81 43.78
CA LEU A 41 -28.72 -22.21 42.45
C LEU A 41 -27.97 -23.43 41.92
N ILE A 42 -26.64 -23.49 42.07
CA ILE A 42 -25.81 -24.60 41.58
C ILE A 42 -26.09 -25.90 42.33
N PHE A 43 -26.31 -25.86 43.65
CA PHE A 43 -26.58 -27.06 44.42
C PHE A 43 -28.01 -27.57 44.21
N ASN A 44 -28.99 -26.66 44.14
CA ASN A 44 -30.41 -27.00 43.97
C ASN A 44 -30.86 -27.00 42.50
N TRP A 45 -29.95 -26.93 41.53
CA TRP A 45 -30.31 -26.74 40.11
C TRP A 45 -31.26 -27.81 39.58
N LYS A 46 -31.06 -29.08 39.97
CA LYS A 46 -31.94 -30.19 39.55
C LYS A 46 -33.34 -30.01 40.10
N ASP A 47 -33.44 -29.66 41.36
CA ASP A 47 -34.68 -29.47 42.11
C ASP A 47 -35.48 -28.30 41.53
N ILE A 48 -34.80 -27.20 41.23
CA ILE A 48 -35.36 -26.03 40.55
C ILE A 48 -35.89 -26.44 39.16
N LEU A 49 -35.13 -27.21 38.38
CA LEU A 49 -35.58 -27.67 37.06
C LEU A 49 -36.77 -28.62 37.13
N ILE A 50 -36.85 -29.48 38.15
CA ILE A 50 -37.99 -30.37 38.37
C ILE A 50 -39.23 -29.54 38.70
N ILE A 51 -39.12 -28.56 39.62
CA ILE A 51 -40.22 -27.65 39.96
C ILE A 51 -40.69 -26.86 38.73
N LEU A 52 -39.77 -26.36 37.90
CA LEU A 52 -40.12 -25.60 36.69
C LEU A 52 -40.76 -26.46 35.59
N LYS A 53 -40.42 -27.74 35.52
CA LYS A 53 -40.92 -28.66 34.48
C LYS A 53 -42.17 -29.43 34.91
N SER A 54 -42.42 -29.53 36.22
CA SER A 54 -43.53 -30.31 36.78
C SER A 54 -44.86 -29.77 36.30
N LYS A 55 -45.79 -30.68 35.99
CA LYS A 55 -47.21 -30.38 35.74
C LYS A 55 -48.07 -30.57 36.99
N ASP A 56 -47.48 -31.11 38.05
CA ASP A 56 -48.15 -31.38 39.31
C ASP A 56 -48.15 -30.14 40.21
N ASP A 57 -48.97 -30.15 41.26
CA ASP A 57 -49.01 -29.07 42.25
C ASP A 57 -47.60 -28.80 42.81
N ILE A 58 -47.28 -27.52 43.02
CA ILE A 58 -46.03 -27.04 43.60
C ILE A 58 -45.79 -27.70 44.96
N LEU A 59 -46.81 -27.83 45.80
CA LEU A 59 -46.67 -28.45 47.13
C LEU A 59 -46.33 -29.94 47.03
N TYR A 60 -46.96 -30.65 46.09
CA TYR A 60 -46.69 -32.06 45.83
C TYR A 60 -45.27 -32.26 45.28
N THR A 61 -44.88 -31.47 44.28
CA THR A 61 -43.55 -31.51 43.67
C THR A 61 -42.46 -31.17 44.69
N LEU A 62 -42.69 -30.16 45.54
CA LEU A 62 -41.75 -29.79 46.61
C LEU A 62 -41.60 -30.91 47.64
N SER A 63 -42.67 -31.63 47.97
CA SER A 63 -42.60 -32.77 48.90
C SER A 63 -41.78 -33.95 48.38
N ILE A 64 -41.71 -34.12 47.04
CA ILE A 64 -40.89 -35.15 46.39
C ILE A 64 -39.43 -34.73 46.33
N VAL A 65 -39.18 -33.45 46.12
CA VAL A 65 -37.85 -32.91 45.80
C VAL A 65 -37.09 -32.46 47.05
N PHE A 66 -37.77 -31.96 48.07
CA PHE A 66 -37.17 -31.45 49.30
C PHE A 66 -36.88 -32.59 50.30
N VAL A 67 -35.97 -33.48 49.92
CA VAL A 67 -35.57 -34.65 50.70
C VAL A 67 -34.10 -34.51 51.12
N GLY A 68 -33.77 -35.02 52.31
CA GLY A 68 -32.39 -35.05 52.80
C GLY A 68 -31.51 -35.83 51.83
N GLY A 69 -30.33 -35.29 51.54
CA GLY A 69 -29.39 -35.87 50.59
C GLY A 69 -28.04 -36.18 51.24
N ASN A 70 -27.23 -36.95 50.52
CA ASN A 70 -25.82 -37.12 50.87
C ASN A 70 -25.06 -35.83 50.61
N VAL A 71 -24.27 -35.40 51.58
CA VAL A 71 -23.36 -34.26 51.39
C VAL A 71 -22.33 -34.60 50.32
N PRO A 72 -22.15 -33.77 49.28
CA PRO A 72 -21.06 -33.96 48.33
C PRO A 72 -19.73 -34.04 49.10
N PHE A 73 -18.86 -34.99 48.74
CA PHE A 73 -17.54 -35.23 49.36
C PHE A 73 -17.51 -35.96 50.71
N PHE A 74 -18.65 -36.26 51.33
CA PHE A 74 -18.73 -37.08 52.55
C PHE A 74 -19.64 -38.28 52.33
N ASP A 75 -19.07 -39.40 51.90
CA ASP A 75 -19.81 -40.65 51.73
C ASP A 75 -20.39 -41.10 53.08
N ASN A 76 -21.69 -41.42 53.08
CA ASN A 76 -22.51 -41.85 54.22
C ASN A 76 -22.99 -40.77 55.21
N TRP A 77 -22.82 -39.48 54.91
CA TRP A 77 -23.46 -38.42 55.70
C TRP A 77 -24.77 -37.95 55.06
N ILE A 78 -25.87 -38.58 55.45
CA ILE A 78 -27.22 -38.11 55.12
C ILE A 78 -27.58 -36.98 56.08
N VAL A 79 -27.91 -35.81 55.52
CA VAL A 79 -28.32 -34.65 56.31
C VAL A 79 -29.80 -34.35 56.10
N SER A 80 -30.39 -33.58 57.01
CA SER A 80 -31.78 -33.17 56.86
C SER A 80 -31.98 -32.32 55.59
N PRO A 81 -33.19 -32.28 55.01
CA PRO A 81 -33.49 -31.49 53.82
C PRO A 81 -33.04 -30.03 53.93
N TRP A 82 -33.27 -29.41 55.09
CA TRP A 82 -32.85 -28.02 55.37
C TRP A 82 -31.34 -27.84 55.31
N VAL A 83 -30.57 -28.79 55.84
CA VAL A 83 -29.11 -28.72 55.80
C VAL A 83 -28.62 -28.91 54.37
N TYR A 84 -29.23 -29.85 53.63
CA TYR A 84 -28.88 -30.17 52.25
C TYR A 84 -29.13 -28.99 51.30
N HIS A 85 -30.35 -28.46 51.28
CA HIS A 85 -30.77 -27.48 50.29
C HIS A 85 -30.40 -26.03 50.66
N VAL A 86 -30.18 -25.73 51.95
CA VAL A 86 -29.98 -24.34 52.43
C VAL A 86 -28.61 -24.13 53.07
N VAL A 87 -28.23 -24.95 54.05
CA VAL A 87 -26.99 -24.73 54.83
C VAL A 87 -25.74 -25.04 54.01
N ILE A 88 -25.70 -26.17 53.30
CA ILE A 88 -24.54 -26.55 52.49
C ILE A 88 -24.25 -25.53 51.38
N PRO A 89 -25.24 -25.10 50.58
CA PRO A 89 -24.99 -24.10 49.54
C PRO A 89 -24.59 -22.75 50.11
N PHE A 90 -25.12 -22.37 51.28
CA PHE A 90 -24.71 -21.16 52.00
C PHE A 90 -23.24 -21.22 52.39
N VAL A 91 -22.81 -22.29 53.06
CA VAL A 91 -21.42 -22.49 53.49
C VAL A 91 -20.49 -22.49 52.28
N TYR A 92 -20.85 -23.21 51.21
CA TYR A 92 -20.06 -23.24 49.98
C TYR A 92 -19.92 -21.85 49.35
N GLY A 93 -21.02 -21.07 49.30
CA GLY A 93 -20.98 -19.71 48.76
C GLY A 93 -20.10 -18.76 49.56
N VAL A 94 -20.11 -18.86 50.89
CA VAL A 94 -19.20 -18.08 51.73
C VAL A 94 -17.74 -18.46 51.45
N PHE A 95 -17.40 -19.75 51.41
CA PHE A 95 -16.04 -20.20 51.07
C PHE A 95 -15.62 -19.78 49.66
N ALA A 96 -16.49 -19.94 48.67
CA ALA A 96 -16.25 -19.52 47.29
C ALA A 96 -15.97 -18.01 47.19
N SER A 97 -16.67 -17.18 47.99
CA SER A 97 -16.46 -15.74 47.99
C SER A 97 -15.06 -15.30 48.44
N VAL A 98 -14.41 -16.11 49.30
CA VAL A 98 -13.04 -15.87 49.77
C VAL A 98 -12.02 -16.48 48.82
N LEU A 99 -12.29 -17.68 48.30
CA LEU A 99 -11.35 -18.41 47.44
C LEU A 99 -11.29 -17.84 46.01
N ALA A 100 -12.43 -17.41 45.45
CA ALA A 100 -12.51 -16.94 44.07
C ALA A 100 -11.60 -15.72 43.78
N PRO A 101 -11.53 -14.68 44.63
CA PRO A 101 -10.57 -13.59 44.45
C PRO A 101 -9.11 -14.05 44.45
N ILE A 102 -8.73 -14.99 45.33
CA ILE A 102 -7.37 -15.51 45.42
C ILE A 102 -6.99 -16.28 44.16
N LEU A 103 -7.89 -17.13 43.66
CA LEU A 103 -7.72 -17.86 42.41
C LEU A 103 -7.63 -16.90 41.22
N THR A 104 -8.52 -15.91 41.18
CA THR A 104 -8.52 -14.88 40.13
C THR A 104 -7.21 -14.11 40.09
N LEU A 105 -6.65 -13.73 41.25
CA LEU A 105 -5.36 -13.05 41.34
C LEU A 105 -4.21 -13.93 40.82
N LYS A 106 -4.19 -15.22 41.16
CA LYS A 106 -3.16 -16.16 40.66
C LYS A 106 -3.23 -16.32 39.13
N ILE A 107 -4.43 -16.51 38.60
CA ILE A 107 -4.67 -16.65 37.15
C ILE A 107 -4.31 -15.33 36.43
N SER A 108 -4.69 -14.19 36.99
CA SER A 108 -4.36 -12.87 36.43
C SER A 108 -2.85 -12.64 36.37
N LYS A 109 -2.10 -13.00 37.43
CA LYS A 109 -0.63 -12.88 37.43
C LYS A 109 0.02 -13.75 36.36
N LEU A 110 -0.45 -14.99 36.21
CA LEU A 110 0.07 -15.92 35.20
C LEU A 110 -0.21 -15.41 33.78
N THR A 111 -1.46 -15.08 33.50
CA THR A 111 -1.90 -14.61 32.18
C THR A 111 -1.25 -13.29 31.81
N SER A 112 -1.14 -12.34 32.74
CA SER A 112 -0.48 -11.06 32.48
C SER A 112 0.97 -11.22 32.05
N LYS A 113 1.72 -12.15 32.67
CA LYS A 113 3.11 -12.44 32.27
C LYS A 113 3.19 -12.96 30.83
N LEU A 114 2.35 -13.95 30.49
CA LEU A 114 2.28 -14.52 29.14
C LEU A 114 1.90 -13.46 28.09
N TYR A 115 0.87 -12.64 28.36
CA TYR A 115 0.46 -11.57 27.46
C TYR A 115 1.56 -10.51 27.26
N THR A 116 2.34 -10.21 28.30
CA THR A 116 3.45 -9.26 28.19
C THR A 116 4.57 -9.81 27.31
N GLU A 117 4.87 -11.09 27.45
CA GLU A 117 5.88 -11.79 26.64
C GLU A 117 5.46 -11.89 25.17
N ILE A 118 4.19 -12.24 24.89
CA ILE A 118 3.64 -12.24 23.53
C ILE A 118 3.76 -10.84 22.91
N ARG A 119 3.36 -9.79 23.64
CA ARG A 119 3.41 -8.41 23.12
C ARG A 119 4.85 -7.99 22.78
N TYR A 120 5.81 -8.37 23.62
CA TYR A 120 7.22 -8.08 23.36
C TYR A 120 7.72 -8.81 22.10
N LEU A 121 7.38 -10.09 21.93
CA LEU A 121 7.75 -10.86 20.75
C LEU A 121 7.12 -10.28 19.46
N ASP A 122 5.86 -9.86 19.53
CA ASP A 122 5.17 -9.21 18.41
C ASP A 122 5.83 -7.87 18.04
N GLU A 123 6.20 -7.05 19.03
CA GLU A 123 6.86 -5.77 18.81
C GLU A 123 8.23 -5.93 18.12
N VAL A 124 9.02 -6.91 18.55
CA VAL A 124 10.31 -7.24 17.92
C VAL A 124 10.10 -7.73 16.48
N ALA A 125 9.15 -8.63 16.25
CA ALA A 125 8.86 -9.15 14.92
C ALA A 125 8.37 -8.05 13.96
N ASP A 126 7.54 -7.12 14.45
CA ASP A 126 7.08 -5.97 13.67
C ASP A 126 8.21 -4.97 13.38
N TYR A 127 9.10 -4.75 14.35
CA TYR A 127 10.27 -3.90 14.15
C TYR A 127 11.19 -4.45 13.05
N ASP A 128 11.49 -5.75 13.08
CA ASP A 128 12.33 -6.40 12.06
C ASP A 128 11.70 -6.33 10.67
N LYS A 129 10.39 -6.60 10.56
CA LYS A 129 9.64 -6.45 9.31
C LYS A 129 9.69 -5.01 8.80
N ARG A 130 9.57 -4.02 9.67
CA ARG A 130 9.66 -2.58 9.28
C ARG A 130 11.04 -2.24 8.74
N ILE A 131 12.11 -2.73 9.36
CA ILE A 131 13.48 -2.55 8.86
C ILE A 131 13.64 -3.19 7.48
N GLU A 132 13.16 -4.43 7.30
CA GLU A 132 13.27 -5.12 6.01
C GLU A 132 12.51 -4.36 4.91
N LEU A 133 11.30 -3.88 5.22
CA LEU A 133 10.48 -3.11 4.30
C LEU A 133 11.14 -1.77 3.93
N GLN A 134 11.73 -1.07 4.91
CA GLN A 134 12.51 0.15 4.65
C GLN A 134 13.71 -0.14 3.75
N ARG A 135 14.47 -1.21 4.00
CA ARG A 135 15.60 -1.62 3.15
C ARG A 135 15.15 -1.90 1.71
N LYS A 136 14.04 -2.64 1.53
CA LYS A 136 13.46 -2.90 0.21
C LYS A 136 13.04 -1.60 -0.48
N LYS A 137 12.40 -0.67 0.23
CA LYS A 137 12.01 0.65 -0.29
C LYS A 137 13.21 1.49 -0.70
N THR A 138 14.28 1.51 0.09
CA THR A 138 15.51 2.23 -0.26
C THR A 138 16.15 1.66 -1.52
N LYS A 139 16.25 0.33 -1.64
CA LYS A 139 16.76 -0.33 -2.85
C LYS A 139 15.90 -0.02 -4.08
N LEU A 140 14.58 -0.02 -3.93
CA LEU A 140 13.66 0.32 -5.01
C LEU A 140 13.84 1.78 -5.47
N ASN A 141 13.97 2.71 -4.52
CA ASN A 141 14.20 4.12 -4.83
C ASN A 141 15.54 4.34 -5.53
N GLN A 142 16.61 3.64 -5.10
CA GLN A 142 17.90 3.69 -5.78
C GLN A 142 17.79 3.19 -7.22
N ALA A 143 17.22 1.99 -7.43
CA ALA A 143 17.03 1.44 -8.77
C ALA A 143 16.18 2.35 -9.67
N THR A 144 15.16 3.01 -9.11
CA THR A 144 14.31 3.96 -9.84
C THR A 144 15.09 5.22 -10.25
N ASN A 145 15.93 5.75 -9.35
CA ASN A 145 16.77 6.90 -9.64
C ASN A 145 17.84 6.58 -10.69
N ASP A 146 18.48 5.41 -10.58
CA ASP A 146 19.49 4.94 -11.54
C ASP A 146 18.87 4.73 -12.93
N ALA A 147 17.66 4.17 -12.99
CA ALA A 147 16.91 4.03 -14.24
C ALA A 147 16.56 5.40 -14.86
N LYS A 148 16.16 6.37 -14.03
CA LYS A 148 15.86 7.73 -14.48
C LYS A 148 17.10 8.43 -15.04
N TYR A 149 18.24 8.31 -14.35
CA TYR A 149 19.51 8.87 -14.80
C TYR A 149 19.98 8.22 -16.10
N SER A 150 19.90 6.89 -16.19
CA SER A 150 20.24 6.14 -17.40
C SER A 150 19.38 6.55 -18.59
N LYS A 151 18.08 6.79 -18.37
CA LYS A 151 17.16 7.29 -19.39
C LYS A 151 17.55 8.69 -19.88
N GLN A 152 17.91 9.59 -18.97
CA GLN A 152 18.38 10.93 -19.36
C GLN A 152 19.63 10.86 -20.24
N ILE A 153 20.59 10.00 -19.89
CA ILE A 153 21.78 9.78 -20.72
C ILE A 153 21.42 9.23 -22.10
N LEU A 154 20.47 8.29 -22.17
CA LEU A 154 20.00 7.74 -23.45
C LEU A 154 19.37 8.82 -24.32
N ASP A 155 18.48 9.66 -23.76
CA ASP A 155 17.82 10.75 -24.48
C ASP A 155 18.86 11.78 -24.97
N GLU A 156 19.85 12.12 -24.16
CA GLU A 156 20.96 13.01 -24.58
C GLU A 156 21.80 12.41 -25.71
N ASN A 157 22.11 11.11 -25.64
CA ASN A 157 22.88 10.42 -26.67
C ASN A 157 22.09 10.30 -27.97
N GLU A 158 20.78 10.05 -27.90
CA GLU A 158 19.90 10.02 -29.07
C GLU A 158 19.87 11.39 -29.78
N ASN A 159 19.77 12.48 -29.01
CA ASN A 159 19.85 13.84 -29.57
C ASN A 159 21.20 14.11 -30.26
N LYS A 160 22.31 13.70 -29.63
CA LYS A 160 23.65 13.83 -30.25
C LYS A 160 23.78 13.00 -31.52
N LEU A 161 23.25 11.78 -31.54
CA LEU A 161 23.23 10.92 -32.72
C LEU A 161 22.42 11.55 -33.86
N ASN A 162 21.26 12.15 -33.54
CA ASN A 162 20.44 12.84 -34.53
C ASN A 162 21.15 14.07 -35.12
N ASP A 163 21.84 14.86 -34.29
CA ASP A 163 22.64 16.00 -34.77
C ASP A 163 23.80 15.55 -35.66
N LEU A 164 24.53 14.49 -35.26
CA LEU A 164 25.60 13.91 -36.06
C LEU A 164 25.08 13.35 -37.40
N ALA A 165 23.94 12.65 -37.39
CA ALA A 165 23.32 12.14 -38.60
C ALA A 165 22.89 13.29 -39.55
N LYS A 166 22.40 14.40 -39.00
CA LYS A 166 22.07 15.60 -39.78
C LYS A 166 23.32 16.19 -40.43
N LYS A 167 24.39 16.42 -39.66
CA LYS A 167 25.68 16.92 -40.18
C LYS A 167 26.26 15.99 -41.24
N GLN A 168 26.15 14.68 -41.05
CA GLN A 168 26.60 13.71 -42.05
C GLN A 168 25.82 13.83 -43.37
N ARG A 169 24.49 14.04 -43.32
CA ARG A 169 23.69 14.27 -44.53
C ARG A 169 24.08 15.56 -45.23
N GLU A 170 24.31 16.64 -44.48
CA GLU A 170 24.75 17.93 -45.02
C GLU A 170 26.10 17.79 -45.73
N ILE A 171 27.09 17.16 -45.09
CA ILE A 171 28.40 16.89 -45.70
C ILE A 171 28.27 16.01 -46.94
N CYS A 172 27.47 14.94 -46.88
CA CYS A 172 27.27 14.06 -48.04
C CYS A 172 26.58 14.81 -49.21
N GLY A 173 25.65 15.71 -48.91
CA GLY A 173 25.05 16.61 -49.89
C GLY A 173 26.08 17.53 -50.53
N ALA A 174 26.93 18.17 -49.72
CA ALA A 174 28.02 19.02 -50.21
C ALA A 174 29.03 18.25 -51.08
N ILE A 175 29.41 17.03 -50.67
CA ILE A 175 30.30 16.16 -51.46
C ILE A 175 29.68 15.81 -52.82
N LYS A 176 28.38 15.48 -52.86
CA LYS A 176 27.69 15.17 -54.12
C LYS A 176 27.64 16.37 -55.05
N LEU A 177 27.37 17.56 -54.51
CA LEU A 177 27.33 18.80 -55.27
C LEU A 177 28.71 19.10 -55.86
N LEU A 178 29.77 19.06 -55.03
CA LEU A 178 31.15 19.24 -55.48
C LEU A 178 31.57 18.20 -56.53
N HIS A 179 31.21 16.93 -56.37
CA HIS A 179 31.48 15.89 -57.37
C HIS A 179 30.76 16.18 -58.69
N THR A 180 29.52 16.67 -58.64
CA THR A 180 28.74 17.03 -59.84
C THR A 180 29.35 18.22 -60.56
N ASP A 181 29.75 19.24 -59.80
CA ASP A 181 30.39 20.44 -60.33
C ASP A 181 31.73 20.13 -60.99
N VAL A 182 32.62 19.42 -60.30
CA VAL A 182 33.91 18.99 -60.85
C VAL A 182 33.70 18.06 -62.05
N GLY A 183 32.71 17.16 -62.00
CA GLY A 183 32.34 16.29 -63.11
C GLY A 183 31.94 17.07 -64.37
N SER A 184 31.19 18.17 -64.21
CA SER A 184 30.78 19.04 -65.32
C SER A 184 31.98 19.71 -66.00
N ILE A 185 32.99 20.14 -65.22
CA ILE A 185 34.23 20.71 -65.76
C ILE A 185 35.04 19.64 -66.52
N ILE A 186 35.13 18.43 -65.96
CA ILE A 186 35.84 17.30 -66.61
C ILE A 186 35.13 16.92 -67.93
N GLU A 187 33.80 16.92 -67.95
CA GLU A 187 33.02 16.63 -69.15
C GLU A 187 33.21 17.70 -70.23
N LEU A 188 33.23 18.99 -69.86
CA LEU A 188 33.60 20.07 -70.78
C LEU A 188 34.97 19.85 -71.41
N TYR A 189 35.96 19.46 -70.59
CA TYR A 189 37.31 19.19 -71.09
C TYR A 189 37.32 17.99 -72.05
N LYS A 190 36.59 16.92 -71.74
CA LYS A 190 36.46 15.75 -72.63
C LYS A 190 35.76 16.10 -73.94
N ASN A 191 34.67 16.87 -73.88
CA ASN A 191 33.86 17.26 -75.04
C ASN A 191 34.62 18.21 -75.98
N LYS A 192 35.57 18.99 -75.46
CA LYS A 192 36.48 19.80 -76.30
C LYS A 192 37.32 18.92 -77.24
N GLY A 193 37.65 17.69 -76.85
CA GLY A 193 38.30 16.68 -77.71
C GLY A 193 39.75 16.98 -78.13
N VAL A 194 40.30 18.16 -77.80
CA VAL A 194 41.65 18.62 -78.18
C VAL A 194 42.38 19.14 -76.94
N SER A 195 43.67 18.83 -76.81
CA SER A 195 44.53 19.34 -75.74
C SER A 195 44.58 20.88 -75.76
N ILE A 196 44.71 21.50 -74.59
CA ILE A 196 44.94 22.94 -74.49
C ILE A 196 46.38 23.22 -74.92
N GLU A 197 46.56 23.56 -76.19
CA GLU A 197 47.88 23.79 -76.81
C GLU A 197 48.19 25.27 -77.04
N SER A 198 47.16 26.13 -76.99
CA SER A 198 47.31 27.58 -77.17
C SER A 198 46.71 28.40 -76.01
N PRO A 199 47.15 29.65 -75.80
CA PRO A 199 46.50 30.58 -74.87
C PRO A 199 45.02 30.85 -75.20
N GLN A 200 44.65 30.83 -76.48
CA GLN A 200 43.26 30.98 -76.94
C GLN A 200 42.39 29.80 -76.49
N ASP A 201 42.93 28.58 -76.61
CA ASP A 201 42.26 27.36 -76.16
C ASP A 201 41.91 27.37 -74.67
N LEU A 202 42.77 27.98 -73.87
CA LEU A 202 42.57 28.14 -72.44
C LEU A 202 41.50 29.19 -72.14
N CYS A 203 41.46 30.29 -72.91
CA CYS A 203 40.40 31.30 -72.80
C CYS A 203 39.02 30.70 -73.08
N ASP A 204 38.87 30.00 -74.20
CA ASP A 204 37.59 29.43 -74.63
C ASP A 204 37.08 28.39 -73.61
N PHE A 205 38.00 27.62 -73.02
CA PHE A 205 37.68 26.67 -71.95
C PHE A 205 37.21 27.38 -70.67
N ILE A 206 37.86 28.48 -70.27
CA ILE A 206 37.46 29.26 -69.10
C ILE A 206 36.10 29.94 -69.32
N VAL A 207 35.83 30.44 -70.52
CA VAL A 207 34.51 30.98 -70.88
C VAL A 207 33.44 29.89 -70.85
N ALA A 208 33.75 28.67 -71.31
CA ALA A 208 32.84 27.53 -71.20
C ALA A 208 32.60 27.09 -69.74
N ILE A 209 33.57 27.25 -68.84
CA ILE A 209 33.35 27.01 -67.40
C ILE A 209 32.35 28.01 -66.82
N LYS A 210 32.36 29.28 -67.27
CA LYS A 210 31.41 30.31 -66.80
C LYS A 210 29.95 29.98 -67.10
N SER A 211 29.67 29.15 -68.10
CA SER A 211 28.31 28.73 -68.44
C SER A 211 27.83 27.48 -67.68
N THR A 212 28.68 26.88 -66.84
CA THR A 212 28.29 25.77 -65.95
C THR A 212 27.61 26.26 -64.67
N SER A 213 26.85 25.37 -64.01
CA SER A 213 26.24 25.64 -62.69
C SER A 213 27.27 26.06 -61.63
N PHE A 214 28.54 25.64 -61.80
CA PHE A 214 29.64 25.91 -60.89
C PHE A 214 30.00 27.40 -60.76
N TYR A 215 29.77 28.21 -61.80
CA TYR A 215 30.12 29.65 -61.81
C TYR A 215 29.09 30.54 -61.10
N ASN A 216 27.97 30.01 -60.59
CA ASN A 216 26.96 30.84 -59.92
C ASN A 216 27.01 30.81 -58.39
N ASP A 217 27.68 29.82 -57.80
CA ASP A 217 27.51 29.54 -56.37
C ASP A 217 28.68 29.98 -55.45
N ASP A 218 29.87 30.28 -55.99
CA ASP A 218 31.04 30.68 -55.18
C ASP A 218 31.67 32.02 -55.62
N LYS A 219 31.57 33.04 -54.76
CA LYS A 219 32.12 34.39 -55.01
C LYS A 219 33.63 34.41 -55.22
N HIS A 220 34.39 33.55 -54.55
CA HIS A 220 35.84 33.46 -54.69
C HIS A 220 36.23 32.75 -55.99
N PHE A 221 35.50 31.71 -56.37
CA PHE A 221 35.68 31.07 -57.67
C PHE A 221 35.34 32.03 -58.81
N ASN A 222 34.24 32.78 -58.69
CA ASN A 222 33.82 33.76 -59.68
C ASN A 222 34.85 34.86 -59.85
N LYS A 223 35.43 35.31 -58.72
CA LYS A 223 36.53 36.27 -58.73
C LYS A 223 37.79 35.67 -59.37
N LEU A 224 38.18 34.45 -59.03
CA LEU A 224 39.33 33.76 -59.63
C LEU A 224 39.18 33.64 -61.16
N VAL A 225 38.03 33.15 -61.62
CA VAL A 225 37.73 33.00 -63.05
C VAL A 225 37.69 34.36 -63.76
N SER A 226 37.17 35.40 -63.09
CA SER A 226 37.18 36.78 -63.61
C SER A 226 38.60 37.35 -63.69
N ASP A 227 39.41 37.18 -62.64
CA ASP A 227 40.80 37.64 -62.57
C ASP A 227 41.62 36.96 -63.68
N ILE A 228 41.48 35.64 -63.84
CA ILE A 228 42.13 34.89 -64.92
C ILE A 228 41.67 35.41 -66.29
N SER A 229 40.37 35.63 -66.50
CA SER A 229 39.87 36.18 -67.78
C SER A 229 40.47 37.55 -68.10
N SER A 230 40.57 38.43 -67.10
CA SER A 230 41.14 39.77 -67.26
C SER A 230 42.64 39.76 -67.60
N LEU A 231 43.38 38.75 -67.15
CA LEU A 231 44.79 38.58 -67.50
C LEU A 231 44.96 38.20 -68.97
N PHE A 232 44.01 37.45 -69.54
CA PHE A 232 44.00 37.13 -70.96
C PHE A 232 43.62 38.34 -71.83
N ASP A 233 42.66 39.15 -71.38
CA ASP A 233 42.30 40.41 -72.06
C ASP A 233 43.48 41.39 -72.11
N ASN A 234 44.30 41.43 -71.05
CA ASN A 234 45.47 42.31 -70.95
C ASN A 234 46.72 41.81 -71.70
N THR A 235 46.74 40.58 -72.20
CA THR A 235 47.88 40.00 -72.95
C THR A 235 47.76 40.17 -74.47
N GLY A 236 46.70 40.84 -74.96
CA GLY A 236 46.54 41.19 -76.38
C GLY A 236 46.10 40.02 -77.27
N ILE A 237 45.45 39.01 -76.70
CA ILE A 237 44.89 37.87 -77.42
C ILE A 237 43.50 38.25 -77.96
N ASP A 238 43.32 38.18 -79.29
CA ASP A 238 42.10 38.62 -80.01
C ASP A 238 40.95 37.60 -79.87
N LEU A 239 39.99 37.89 -78.99
CA LEU A 239 38.76 37.08 -78.77
C LEU A 239 37.71 37.19 -79.91
N SER A 240 38.04 37.79 -81.06
CA SER A 240 37.07 38.05 -82.14
C SER A 240 37.18 37.16 -83.38
N LYS A 241 37.87 36.01 -83.34
CA LYS A 241 38.00 35.15 -84.53
C LYS A 241 37.48 33.73 -84.36
N LYS A 242 36.38 33.51 -85.10
CA LYS A 242 35.87 32.26 -85.69
C LYS A 242 36.93 31.20 -85.96
#